data_AF-A0A238KLN0-F1
#
_entry.id   AF-A0A238KLN0-F1
#
_cell.length_a   1.000
_cell.length_b   1.000
_cell.length_c   1.000
_cell.angle_alpha   90.00
_cell.angle_beta   90.00
_cell.angle_gamma   90.00
#
_symmetry.space_group_name_H-M   'P 1'
#
loop_
_entity.id
_entity.type
_entity.pdbx_description
1 polymer ?
#
loop_
_entity_poly.entity_id
_entity_poly.type
_entity_poly.pdbx_seq_one_letter_code
_entity_poly.pdbx_strand_id
1 'polypeptide(L)'
;MHGIAKSLLGLWSAAIVVAGLATEVQAGLTVCNETEQLQSVAIGYEAPGGVWTSEGWWHVDAGDCKLVMARALGRRDFYYRATVAGGGFDGPFAFCTTTDAFTIAGDEDCESRGYERTRFRKVDTGEVADFTLTLVAEGPAPAPRQGADAGKSHSSRPLEVSFPVPRGTLGEPFAQWGVFYGCHTIDGLDYCRFEVEGWRYDAYYGGGTADALLDALQGWPLPLGVELEGDMITYGDITVEVALGRVTEVPGSDAFAAERAALQGTWRSIEDPRSEFRVVGGDVYDYYDGEFIAEQWMTISETCPDAPTDGIGITRMELGTDDYWCVLLGHFGPDFIEFINPGRGNILTYQRID
;
A
#
# COMPACT_ATOMS: atom_id res chain seq x y z
N MET A 1 7.04 54.18 -75.85
CA MET A 1 6.55 53.21 -74.85
C MET A 1 7.55 52.06 -74.76
N HIS A 2 7.91 51.69 -73.52
CA HIS A 2 8.67 50.50 -73.07
C HIS A 2 10.20 50.45 -73.22
N GLY A 3 10.87 50.21 -72.08
CA GLY A 3 12.29 49.88 -71.97
C GLY A 3 12.81 50.02 -70.53
N ILE A 4 12.40 49.11 -69.64
CA ILE A 4 12.53 49.13 -68.18
C ILE A 4 13.99 48.87 -67.70
N ALA A 5 14.43 49.64 -66.70
CA ALA A 5 15.69 49.48 -65.98
C ALA A 5 15.67 48.30 -64.99
N LYS A 6 16.77 47.54 -64.91
CA LYS A 6 16.99 46.44 -63.95
C LYS A 6 17.46 47.01 -62.62
N SER A 7 16.64 46.89 -61.57
CA SER A 7 17.04 47.13 -60.18
C SER A 7 17.41 45.83 -59.48
N LEU A 8 18.58 45.84 -58.85
CA LEU A 8 19.09 44.85 -57.90
C LEU A 8 18.25 44.90 -56.62
N LEU A 9 17.58 43.80 -56.27
CA LEU A 9 16.95 43.62 -54.96
C LEU A 9 17.89 42.80 -54.05
N GLY A 10 18.48 43.49 -53.08
CA GLY A 10 19.11 42.85 -51.92
C GLY A 10 18.04 42.30 -50.97
N LEU A 11 18.13 41.02 -50.66
CA LEU A 11 17.30 40.35 -49.66
C LEU A 11 17.76 40.75 -48.26
N TRP A 12 16.94 41.55 -47.57
CA TRP A 12 17.04 41.78 -46.14
C TRP A 12 16.23 40.71 -45.41
N SER A 13 16.91 39.75 -44.77
CA SER A 13 16.27 38.80 -43.88
C SER A 13 15.94 39.49 -42.55
N ALA A 14 14.66 39.81 -42.34
CA ALA A 14 14.16 40.24 -41.04
C ALA A 14 14.07 39.03 -40.11
N ALA A 15 14.98 38.94 -39.14
CA ALA A 15 14.90 37.98 -38.06
C ALA A 15 13.80 38.43 -37.08
N ILE A 16 12.66 37.74 -37.10
CA ILE A 16 11.60 37.90 -36.11
C ILE A 16 12.09 37.21 -34.82
N VAL A 17 12.47 38.01 -33.83
CA VAL A 17 12.76 37.55 -32.48
C VAL A 17 11.42 37.34 -31.78
N VAL A 18 10.98 36.08 -31.70
CA VAL A 18 9.86 35.68 -30.83
C VAL A 18 10.40 35.67 -29.40
N ALA A 19 10.16 36.74 -28.66
CA ALA A 19 10.37 36.77 -27.22
C ALA A 19 9.27 35.92 -26.56
N GLY A 20 9.63 34.70 -26.16
CA GLY A 20 8.75 33.84 -25.37
C GLY A 20 8.46 34.50 -24.02
N LEU A 21 7.18 34.68 -23.70
CA LEU A 21 6.74 34.96 -22.34
C LEU A 21 7.02 33.69 -21.53
N ALA A 22 8.13 33.66 -20.80
CA ALA A 22 8.36 32.64 -19.80
C ALA A 22 7.34 32.89 -18.67
N THR A 23 6.28 32.08 -18.61
CA THR A 23 5.47 31.97 -17.41
C THR A 23 6.39 31.41 -16.34
N GLU A 24 6.69 32.17 -15.30
CA GLU A 24 7.35 31.63 -14.11
C GLU A 24 6.49 30.46 -13.61
N VAL A 25 7.03 29.25 -13.72
CA VAL A 25 6.45 28.08 -13.07
C VAL A 25 6.56 28.36 -11.58
N GLN A 26 5.42 28.67 -10.97
CA GLN A 26 5.32 28.92 -9.53
C GLN A 26 5.66 27.60 -8.81
N ALA A 27 6.88 27.50 -8.31
CA ALA A 27 7.35 26.32 -7.60
C ALA A 27 6.57 26.16 -6.27
N GLY A 28 5.90 25.02 -6.08
CA GLY A 28 5.09 24.79 -4.89
C GLY A 28 4.07 23.66 -4.97
N LEU A 29 3.34 23.46 -3.88
CA LEU A 29 2.28 22.46 -3.79
C LEU A 29 0.93 23.13 -4.08
N THR A 30 0.25 22.66 -5.12
CA THR A 30 -1.11 23.07 -5.48
C THR A 30 -2.08 21.94 -5.20
N VAL A 31 -3.26 22.25 -4.68
CA VAL A 31 -4.36 21.28 -4.52
C VAL A 31 -5.51 21.72 -5.43
N CYS A 32 -5.90 20.84 -6.36
CA CYS A 32 -7.05 21.00 -7.23
C CYS A 32 -8.22 20.17 -6.72
N ASN A 33 -9.41 20.74 -6.70
CA ASN A 33 -10.62 20.07 -6.26
C ASN A 33 -11.53 19.76 -7.45
N GLU A 34 -11.50 18.53 -7.95
CA GLU A 34 -12.40 18.03 -9.01
C GLU A 34 -13.65 17.36 -8.43
N THR A 35 -13.86 17.42 -7.11
CA THR A 35 -15.11 16.96 -6.48
C THR A 35 -16.23 17.99 -6.65
N GLU A 36 -17.48 17.58 -6.39
CA GLU A 36 -18.64 18.48 -6.48
C GLU A 36 -18.83 19.39 -5.25
N GLN A 37 -17.98 19.28 -4.22
CA GLN A 37 -18.15 19.97 -2.95
C GLN A 37 -16.92 20.80 -2.58
N LEU A 38 -17.12 21.88 -1.82
CA LEU A 38 -16.04 22.65 -1.19
C LEU A 38 -15.18 21.73 -0.29
N GLN A 39 -13.87 21.75 -0.49
CA GLN A 39 -12.92 20.99 0.33
C GLN A 39 -12.15 21.94 1.26
N SER A 40 -12.16 21.65 2.56
CA SER A 40 -11.25 22.23 3.54
C SER A 40 -9.97 21.41 3.58
N VAL A 41 -8.86 22.03 3.19
CA VAL A 41 -7.57 21.38 3.02
C VAL A 41 -6.58 21.85 4.09
N ALA A 42 -5.82 20.91 4.64
CA ALA A 42 -4.62 21.16 5.42
C ALA A 42 -3.47 20.31 4.86
N ILE A 43 -2.23 20.75 5.06
CA ILE A 43 -1.02 20.00 4.70
C ILE A 43 -0.12 19.80 5.91
N GLY A 44 0.62 18.70 5.92
CA GLY A 44 1.72 18.40 6.83
C GLY A 44 3.00 18.19 6.04
N TYR A 45 4.14 18.63 6.58
CA TYR A 45 5.44 18.49 5.93
C TYR A 45 6.57 18.66 6.95
N GLU A 46 7.76 18.18 6.62
CA GLU A 46 8.97 18.44 7.41
C GLU A 46 9.55 19.81 7.02
N ALA A 47 9.51 20.78 7.93
CA ALA A 47 10.11 22.08 7.69
C ALA A 47 11.65 22.00 7.69
N PRO A 48 12.36 22.96 7.05
CA PRO A 48 13.80 23.07 7.17
C PRO A 48 14.23 23.08 8.64
N GLY A 49 15.14 22.18 9.01
CA GLY A 49 15.52 21.95 10.41
C GLY A 49 14.88 20.72 11.05
N GLY A 50 14.08 19.95 10.30
CA GLY A 50 13.58 18.64 10.74
C GLY A 50 12.31 18.69 11.58
N VAL A 51 11.65 19.84 11.65
CA VAL A 51 10.46 20.02 12.47
C VAL A 51 9.22 19.75 11.62
N TRP A 52 8.51 18.68 11.92
CA TRP A 52 7.19 18.41 11.34
C TRP A 52 6.27 19.60 11.57
N THR A 53 5.59 20.06 10.53
CA THR A 53 4.81 21.28 10.54
C THR A 53 3.53 21.05 9.76
N SER A 54 2.40 21.53 10.27
CA SER A 54 1.11 21.50 9.60
C SER A 54 0.59 22.92 9.36
N GLU A 55 -0.10 23.10 8.23
CA GLU A 55 -0.70 24.37 7.83
C GLU A 55 -2.11 24.14 7.26
N GLY A 56 -3.01 25.10 7.42
CA GLY A 56 -4.40 25.01 6.98
C GLY A 56 -5.22 26.19 7.50
N TRP A 57 -6.54 26.23 7.40
CA TRP A 57 -7.35 25.53 6.42
C TRP A 57 -7.46 26.38 5.16
N TRP A 58 -7.19 25.79 4.01
CA TRP A 58 -7.57 26.39 2.74
C TRP A 58 -8.93 25.86 2.31
N HIS A 59 -9.80 26.75 1.90
CA HIS A 59 -11.05 26.38 1.23
C HIS A 59 -10.82 26.36 -0.27
N VAL A 60 -11.00 25.20 -0.90
CA VAL A 60 -10.86 24.97 -2.34
C VAL A 60 -12.24 24.65 -2.91
N ASP A 61 -12.85 25.60 -3.62
CA ASP A 61 -14.17 25.45 -4.24
C ASP A 61 -14.17 24.31 -5.28
N ALA A 62 -15.35 23.78 -5.59
CA ALA A 62 -15.50 22.74 -6.61
C ALA A 62 -15.03 23.26 -7.98
N GLY A 63 -14.11 22.53 -8.62
CA GLY A 63 -13.48 22.89 -9.89
C GLY A 63 -12.29 23.86 -9.78
N ASP A 64 -11.95 24.34 -8.58
CA ASP A 64 -10.86 25.29 -8.36
C ASP A 64 -9.57 24.62 -7.89
N CYS A 65 -8.44 25.34 -8.04
CA CYS A 65 -7.14 24.95 -7.51
C CYS A 65 -6.57 26.04 -6.59
N LYS A 66 -5.90 25.64 -5.50
CA LYS A 66 -5.18 26.57 -4.62
C LYS A 66 -3.74 26.14 -4.38
N LEU A 67 -2.83 27.12 -4.46
CA LEU A 67 -1.45 26.98 -4.02
C LEU A 67 -1.43 26.97 -2.49
N VAL A 68 -1.23 25.79 -1.91
CA VAL A 68 -1.21 25.57 -0.45
C VAL A 68 0.20 25.73 0.14
N MET A 69 1.22 25.73 -0.72
CA MET A 69 2.58 26.06 -0.32
C MET A 69 3.31 26.79 -1.45
N ALA A 70 3.66 28.05 -1.21
CA ALA A 70 4.28 28.94 -2.18
C ALA A 70 5.82 28.94 -2.09
N ARG A 71 6.42 27.75 -2.11
CA ARG A 71 7.88 27.54 -2.17
C ARG A 71 8.20 26.22 -2.85
N ALA A 72 9.36 26.14 -3.48
CA ALA A 72 9.83 24.91 -4.10
C ALA A 72 9.81 23.73 -3.11
N LEU A 73 9.34 22.57 -3.57
CA LEU A 73 9.31 21.37 -2.74
C LEU A 73 10.75 20.89 -2.53
N GLY A 74 11.22 20.96 -1.28
CA GLY A 74 12.55 20.50 -0.88
C GLY A 74 12.55 19.06 -0.36
N ARG A 75 11.38 18.41 -0.36
CA ARG A 75 11.12 17.07 0.15
C ARG A 75 10.17 16.38 -0.81
N ARG A 76 10.23 15.05 -0.85
CA ARG A 76 9.36 14.19 -1.66
C ARG A 76 7.99 13.97 -1.00
N ASP A 77 8.00 13.84 0.32
CA ASP A 77 6.85 13.44 1.10
C ASP A 77 6.11 14.64 1.67
N PHE A 78 4.84 14.78 1.28
CA PHE A 78 3.89 15.71 1.88
C PHE A 78 2.70 14.94 2.43
N TYR A 79 1.98 15.56 3.33
CA TYR A 79 0.80 14.99 3.95
C TYR A 79 -0.35 15.96 3.72
N TYR A 80 -1.55 15.45 3.50
CA TYR A 80 -2.72 16.29 3.30
C TYR A 80 -3.93 15.73 4.03
N ARG A 81 -4.81 16.64 4.40
CA ARG A 81 -6.16 16.36 4.87
C ARG A 81 -7.12 17.18 4.02
N ALA A 82 -8.13 16.55 3.44
CA ALA A 82 -9.14 17.23 2.64
C ALA A 82 -10.53 16.76 3.07
N THR A 83 -11.30 17.62 3.72
CA THR A 83 -12.62 17.29 4.26
C THR A 83 -13.68 18.23 3.73
N VAL A 84 -14.87 17.70 3.48
CA VAL A 84 -16.09 18.52 3.46
C VAL A 84 -16.48 18.90 4.89
N ALA A 85 -17.21 20.00 5.08
CA ALA A 85 -17.63 20.43 6.41
C ALA A 85 -18.41 19.32 7.14
N GLY A 86 -17.89 18.85 8.28
CA GLY A 86 -18.48 17.74 9.05
C GLY A 86 -18.25 16.34 8.45
N GLY A 87 -17.45 16.21 7.39
CA GLY A 87 -17.09 14.94 6.78
C GLY A 87 -15.93 14.24 7.49
N GLY A 88 -15.96 12.90 7.50
CA GLY A 88 -14.84 12.08 7.95
C GLY A 88 -13.67 12.14 6.97
N PHE A 89 -12.45 12.06 7.48
CA PHE A 89 -11.25 11.86 6.68
C PHE A 89 -10.27 11.07 7.51
N ASP A 90 -9.88 9.92 6.95
CA ASP A 90 -9.06 8.93 7.62
C ASP A 90 -7.74 8.72 6.88
N GLY A 91 -6.69 8.47 7.65
CA GLY A 91 -5.31 8.36 7.18
C GLY A 91 -4.38 8.05 8.35
N PRO A 92 -3.27 7.33 8.12
CA PRO A 92 -2.46 6.77 9.20
C PRO A 92 -1.58 7.82 9.90
N PHE A 93 -1.37 8.98 9.29
CA PHE A 93 -0.54 10.05 9.84
C PHE A 93 -1.37 11.02 10.66
N ALA A 94 -0.79 11.55 11.73
CA ALA A 94 -1.46 12.53 12.58
C ALA A 94 -0.64 13.80 12.70
N PHE A 95 -1.28 14.95 12.55
CA PHE A 95 -0.69 16.26 12.81
C PHE A 95 -1.58 17.06 13.75
N CYS A 96 -1.01 18.09 14.36
CA CYS A 96 -1.76 19.04 15.17
C CYS A 96 -2.52 20.03 14.27
N THR A 97 -3.78 20.30 14.58
CA THR A 97 -4.62 21.29 13.86
C THR A 97 -5.45 22.12 14.83
N THR A 98 -6.07 23.19 14.33
CA THR A 98 -7.08 24.00 15.04
C THR A 98 -8.24 24.31 14.10
N THR A 99 -9.33 24.89 14.60
CA THR A 99 -10.53 25.20 13.81
C THR A 99 -10.33 26.37 12.85
N ASP A 100 -9.56 27.39 13.23
CA ASP A 100 -9.23 28.56 12.40
C ASP A 100 -8.01 28.28 11.50
N ALA A 101 -7.67 29.21 10.60
CA ALA A 101 -6.43 29.12 9.82
C ALA A 101 -5.18 29.13 10.72
N PHE A 102 -4.18 28.30 10.39
CA PHE A 102 -3.07 27.94 11.27
C PHE A 102 -1.79 27.56 10.54
N THR A 103 -0.70 27.65 11.30
CA THR A 103 0.61 27.05 11.06
C THR A 103 1.11 26.54 12.40
N ILE A 104 1.37 25.23 12.53
CA ILE A 104 1.76 24.60 13.79
C ILE A 104 3.05 23.81 13.55
N ALA A 105 4.11 24.15 14.28
CA ALA A 105 5.35 23.38 14.32
C ALA A 105 5.28 22.31 15.43
N GLY A 106 5.70 21.09 15.14
CA GLY A 106 5.58 19.90 15.98
C GLY A 106 4.23 19.19 15.83
N ASP A 107 4.27 17.88 15.63
CA ASP A 107 3.14 16.95 15.44
C ASP A 107 2.82 16.09 16.67
N GLU A 108 3.62 16.23 17.73
CA GLU A 108 3.42 15.55 19.02
C GLU A 108 2.62 16.42 20.03
N ASP A 109 2.06 15.73 21.02
CA ASP A 109 1.41 16.31 22.20
C ASP A 109 0.32 17.37 21.90
N CYS A 110 -0.36 17.25 20.75
CA CYS A 110 -1.30 18.24 20.22
C CYS A 110 -2.31 18.72 21.27
N GLU A 111 -2.97 17.79 21.96
CA GLU A 111 -4.03 18.11 22.92
C GLU A 111 -3.50 18.89 24.13
N SER A 112 -2.31 18.53 24.63
CA SER A 112 -1.68 19.23 25.75
C SER A 112 -1.28 20.67 25.38
N ARG A 113 -1.07 20.91 24.09
CA ARG A 113 -0.73 22.21 23.49
C ARG A 113 -1.97 23.00 23.05
N GLY A 114 -3.18 22.46 23.27
CA GLY A 114 -4.45 23.10 22.91
C GLY A 114 -4.85 22.93 21.44
N TYR A 115 -4.27 21.95 20.74
CA TYR A 115 -4.58 21.59 19.36
C TYR A 115 -5.34 20.27 19.29
N GLU A 116 -5.94 20.02 18.14
CA GLU A 116 -6.57 18.74 17.82
C GLU A 116 -5.56 17.81 17.14
N ARG A 117 -5.55 16.53 17.48
CA ARG A 117 -4.80 15.50 16.75
C ARG A 117 -5.68 15.00 15.60
N THR A 118 -5.37 15.39 14.36
CA THR A 118 -6.19 15.02 13.20
C THR A 118 -5.41 14.21 12.17
N ARG A 119 -6.15 13.39 11.41
CA ARG A 119 -5.57 12.41 10.49
C ARG A 119 -5.33 12.96 9.08
N PHE A 120 -4.19 12.60 8.50
CA PHE A 120 -3.68 13.01 7.20
C PHE A 120 -3.32 11.77 6.35
N ARG A 121 -3.40 11.92 5.03
CA ARG A 121 -2.88 10.96 4.03
C ARG A 121 -1.58 11.48 3.47
N LYS A 122 -0.67 10.59 3.09
CA LYS A 122 0.58 10.96 2.42
C LYS A 122 0.33 11.20 0.92
N VAL A 123 1.03 12.16 0.34
CA VAL A 123 1.18 12.34 -1.10
C VAL A 123 2.67 12.38 -1.42
N ASP A 124 3.07 11.50 -2.32
CA ASP A 124 4.42 11.48 -2.87
C ASP A 124 4.50 12.43 -4.06
N THR A 125 5.28 13.49 -3.90
CA THR A 125 5.48 14.51 -4.92
C THR A 125 6.63 14.20 -5.88
N GLY A 126 7.46 13.19 -5.57
CA GLY A 126 8.75 12.96 -6.24
C GLY A 126 9.80 14.02 -5.88
N GLU A 127 10.90 14.07 -6.65
CA GLU A 127 11.94 15.12 -6.52
C GLU A 127 11.68 16.30 -7.46
N VAL A 128 10.46 16.84 -7.42
CA VAL A 128 10.03 17.96 -8.27
C VAL A 128 9.97 19.26 -7.47
N ALA A 129 10.17 20.39 -8.12
CA ALA A 129 10.06 21.70 -7.45
C ALA A 129 8.59 22.15 -7.28
N ASP A 130 7.67 21.57 -8.04
CA ASP A 130 6.24 21.85 -8.06
C ASP A 130 5.41 20.58 -8.25
N PHE A 131 4.28 20.48 -7.55
CA PHE A 131 3.38 19.34 -7.63
C PHE A 131 1.93 19.79 -7.51
N THR A 132 1.03 19.11 -8.22
CA THR A 132 -0.42 19.32 -8.11
C THR A 132 -1.10 18.05 -7.62
N LEU A 133 -1.70 18.10 -6.44
CA LEU A 133 -2.58 17.07 -5.90
C LEU A 133 -4.00 17.33 -6.40
N THR A 134 -4.61 16.37 -7.10
CA THR A 134 -6.00 16.47 -7.56
C THR A 134 -6.91 15.61 -6.67
N LEU A 135 -7.91 16.26 -6.05
CA LEU A 135 -8.96 15.59 -5.29
C LEU A 135 -10.09 15.21 -6.25
N VAL A 136 -10.40 13.93 -6.35
CA VAL A 136 -11.49 13.39 -7.17
C VAL A 136 -12.55 12.76 -6.27
N ALA A 137 -13.80 12.69 -6.74
CA ALA A 137 -14.85 11.95 -6.03
C ALA A 137 -14.54 10.44 -6.12
N GLU A 138 -14.79 9.67 -5.06
CA GLU A 138 -14.62 8.21 -5.06
C GLU A 138 -15.35 7.59 -6.26
N GLY A 139 -14.57 6.92 -7.11
CA GLY A 139 -14.96 6.30 -8.37
C GLY A 139 -13.81 5.40 -8.88
N PRO A 140 -14.06 4.48 -9.82
CA PRO A 140 -13.13 3.41 -10.14
C PRO A 140 -11.78 3.97 -10.62
N ALA A 141 -10.69 3.39 -10.10
CA ALA A 141 -9.33 3.80 -10.40
C ALA A 141 -9.06 3.83 -11.92
N PRO A 142 -8.40 4.87 -12.45
CA PRO A 142 -7.94 4.87 -13.83
C PRO A 142 -6.88 3.78 -14.03
N ALA A 143 -6.96 3.10 -15.17
CA ALA A 143 -6.11 1.94 -15.49
C ALA A 143 -4.59 2.25 -15.47
N PRO A 144 -3.73 1.26 -15.17
CA PRO A 144 -2.29 1.44 -15.13
C PRO A 144 -1.73 1.88 -16.49
N ARG A 145 -0.84 2.88 -16.48
CA ARG A 145 -0.05 3.24 -17.67
C ARG A 145 0.93 2.12 -17.98
N GLN A 146 0.71 1.41 -19.09
CA GLN A 146 1.69 0.52 -19.68
C GLN A 146 2.87 1.34 -20.25
N GLY A 147 4.08 1.02 -19.80
CA GLY A 147 5.30 1.36 -20.52
C GLY A 147 6.53 1.55 -19.65
N ALA A 148 7.30 0.48 -19.44
CA ALA A 148 8.76 0.46 -19.65
C ALA A 148 9.32 -0.96 -19.40
N ASP A 149 9.65 -1.64 -20.50
CA ASP A 149 10.64 -2.71 -20.69
C ASP A 149 10.94 -3.70 -19.55
N ALA A 150 10.33 -4.88 -19.69
CA ALA A 150 10.86 -6.13 -19.18
C ALA A 150 12.18 -6.49 -19.89
N GLY A 151 13.28 -6.54 -19.13
CA GLY A 151 14.49 -7.20 -19.59
C GLY A 151 15.77 -6.72 -18.92
N LYS A 152 16.10 -7.32 -17.76
CA LYS A 152 17.46 -7.83 -17.42
C LYS A 152 17.49 -8.43 -16.00
N SER A 153 17.69 -9.74 -15.98
CA SER A 153 18.15 -10.54 -14.83
C SER A 153 19.33 -9.87 -14.11
N HIS A 154 19.22 -9.69 -12.79
CA HIS A 154 20.32 -9.38 -11.87
C HIS A 154 20.17 -10.34 -10.68
N SER A 155 21.02 -11.36 -10.58
CA SER A 155 22.24 -11.37 -9.74
C SER A 155 21.91 -11.38 -8.25
N SER A 156 22.11 -12.55 -7.64
CA SER A 156 21.99 -12.95 -6.23
C SER A 156 22.87 -12.16 -5.25
N ARG A 157 22.66 -10.83 -5.14
CA ARG A 157 23.15 -10.02 -4.03
C ARG A 157 21.96 -9.57 -3.17
N PRO A 158 22.06 -9.60 -1.83
CA PRO A 158 21.07 -8.98 -0.97
C PRO A 158 20.84 -7.54 -1.41
N LEU A 159 19.58 -7.12 -1.51
CA LEU A 159 19.18 -5.73 -1.71
C LEU A 159 19.53 -4.92 -0.46
N GLU A 160 20.79 -4.54 -0.31
CA GLU A 160 21.21 -3.54 0.67
C GLU A 160 21.09 -2.15 0.03
N VAL A 161 19.89 -1.55 0.12
CA VAL A 161 19.74 -0.12 -0.13
C VAL A 161 20.31 0.63 1.07
N SER A 162 21.20 1.59 0.81
CA SER A 162 21.99 2.31 1.81
C SER A 162 21.18 3.32 2.62
N PHE A 163 20.04 2.92 3.21
CA PHE A 163 19.39 3.64 4.31
C PHE A 163 18.46 2.69 5.07
N PRO A 164 18.89 2.06 6.18
CA PRO A 164 17.95 1.62 7.19
C PRO A 164 17.80 2.75 8.21
N VAL A 165 16.56 3.13 8.52
CA VAL A 165 16.32 3.67 9.86
C VAL A 165 16.86 2.61 10.83
N PRO A 166 17.77 2.94 11.78
CA PRO A 166 18.36 1.93 12.64
C PRO A 166 17.27 1.08 13.30
N ARG A 167 17.42 -0.25 13.37
CA ARG A 167 16.46 -1.10 14.08
C ARG A 167 16.17 -0.55 15.48
N GLY A 168 14.90 -0.55 15.86
CA GLY A 168 14.38 -0.05 17.14
C GLY A 168 14.08 1.44 17.15
N THR A 169 13.90 2.08 15.99
CA THR A 169 13.65 3.53 15.90
C THR A 169 12.20 3.86 15.57
N LEU A 170 11.50 2.97 14.87
CA LEU A 170 10.09 3.13 14.52
C LEU A 170 9.17 2.28 15.41
N GLY A 171 9.74 1.25 16.05
CA GLY A 171 9.00 0.32 16.89
C GLY A 171 9.90 -0.73 17.53
N GLU A 172 9.33 -1.88 17.86
CA GLU A 172 10.07 -2.98 18.50
C GLU A 172 10.90 -3.76 17.46
N PRO A 173 12.23 -3.85 17.62
CA PRO A 173 13.07 -4.51 16.63
C PRO A 173 12.85 -6.03 16.61
N PHE A 174 12.80 -6.61 15.43
CA PHE A 174 12.65 -8.05 15.22
C PHE A 174 13.60 -8.60 14.16
N ALA A 175 13.85 -9.92 14.26
CA ALA A 175 14.51 -10.72 13.24
C ALA A 175 13.91 -12.13 13.27
N GLN A 176 13.19 -12.53 12.23
CA GLN A 176 12.37 -13.74 12.26
C GLN A 176 12.22 -14.38 10.86
N TRP A 177 11.99 -15.69 10.85
CA TRP A 177 11.67 -16.45 9.64
C TRP A 177 10.18 -16.34 9.31
N GLY A 178 9.86 -16.28 8.03
CA GLY A 178 8.48 -16.18 7.57
C GLY A 178 8.28 -16.64 6.12
N VAL A 179 7.08 -16.39 5.62
CA VAL A 179 6.69 -16.66 4.23
C VAL A 179 6.17 -15.38 3.61
N PHE A 180 6.75 -14.97 2.49
CA PHE A 180 6.29 -13.85 1.69
C PHE A 180 5.14 -14.28 0.76
N TYR A 181 4.04 -13.53 0.81
CA TYR A 181 2.81 -13.82 0.04
C TYR A 181 2.56 -12.92 -1.15
N GLY A 182 3.30 -11.83 -1.28
CA GLY A 182 3.15 -10.88 -2.37
C GLY A 182 2.89 -9.47 -1.86
N CYS A 183 2.79 -8.56 -2.81
CA CYS A 183 2.40 -7.18 -2.55
C CYS A 183 1.02 -6.92 -3.14
N HIS A 184 0.21 -6.20 -2.39
CA HIS A 184 -1.22 -6.01 -2.62
C HIS A 184 -1.59 -4.54 -2.46
N THR A 185 -2.75 -4.19 -3.01
CA THR A 185 -3.34 -2.86 -2.87
C THR A 185 -4.74 -3.02 -2.28
N ILE A 186 -5.02 -2.33 -1.18
CA ILE A 186 -6.37 -2.24 -0.59
C ILE A 186 -6.72 -0.78 -0.33
N ASP A 187 -7.85 -0.32 -0.86
CA ASP A 187 -8.29 1.08 -0.74
C ASP A 187 -7.21 2.14 -1.10
N GLY A 188 -6.34 1.80 -2.05
CA GLY A 188 -5.23 2.64 -2.50
C GLY A 188 -3.99 2.61 -1.59
N LEU A 189 -3.95 1.73 -0.59
CA LEU A 189 -2.78 1.43 0.22
C LEU A 189 -2.03 0.26 -0.38
N ASP A 190 -0.80 0.49 -0.81
CA ASP A 190 0.11 -0.55 -1.25
C ASP A 190 0.90 -1.11 -0.07
N TYR A 191 1.04 -2.43 -0.01
CA TYR A 191 1.81 -3.12 1.02
C TYR A 191 2.32 -4.48 0.55
N CYS A 192 3.35 -5.00 1.22
CA CYS A 192 3.82 -6.36 1.03
C CYS A 192 3.51 -7.19 2.27
N ARG A 193 2.96 -8.40 2.07
CA ARG A 193 2.42 -9.26 3.13
C ARG A 193 3.28 -10.48 3.39
N PHE A 194 3.41 -10.82 4.67
CA PHE A 194 4.16 -11.97 5.15
C PHE A 194 3.38 -12.74 6.21
N GLU A 195 3.63 -14.03 6.34
CA GLU A 195 3.31 -14.81 7.53
C GLU A 195 4.57 -14.96 8.39
N VAL A 196 4.45 -14.63 9.67
CA VAL A 196 5.54 -14.80 10.65
C VAL A 196 4.96 -15.44 11.90
N GLU A 197 5.32 -16.69 12.17
CA GLU A 197 4.81 -17.45 13.34
C GLU A 197 3.28 -17.44 13.45
N GLY A 198 2.59 -17.52 12.31
CA GLY A 198 1.13 -17.50 12.24
C GLY A 198 0.50 -16.10 12.26
N TRP A 199 1.27 -15.03 12.41
CA TRP A 199 0.79 -13.65 12.34
C TRP A 199 0.89 -13.09 10.91
N ARG A 200 -0.04 -12.17 10.59
CA ARG A 200 -0.03 -11.44 9.34
C ARG A 200 0.83 -10.18 9.47
N TYR A 201 1.95 -10.12 8.78
CA TYR A 201 2.84 -8.96 8.81
C TYR A 201 2.64 -8.15 7.53
N ASP A 202 2.29 -6.87 7.67
CA ASP A 202 2.06 -5.97 6.53
C ASP A 202 3.09 -4.83 6.55
N ALA A 203 3.89 -4.76 5.48
CA ALA A 203 4.87 -3.70 5.26
C ALA A 203 4.32 -2.70 4.23
N TYR A 204 3.80 -1.57 4.71
CA TYR A 204 3.17 -0.54 3.87
C TYR A 204 4.19 0.37 3.19
N TYR A 205 3.89 0.80 1.97
CA TYR A 205 4.63 1.89 1.30
C TYR A 205 4.49 3.18 2.11
N GLY A 206 5.61 3.87 2.34
CA GLY A 206 5.65 5.02 3.26
C GLY A 206 5.44 4.68 4.74
N GLY A 207 5.33 3.40 5.11
CA GLY A 207 5.22 2.90 6.48
C GLY A 207 6.56 2.62 7.17
N GLY A 208 7.65 3.25 6.73
CA GLY A 208 8.99 3.10 7.32
C GLY A 208 9.88 2.04 6.66
N THR A 209 9.31 1.11 5.90
CA THR A 209 10.07 0.30 4.95
C THR A 209 10.51 1.16 3.77
N ALA A 210 11.74 0.99 3.27
CA ALA A 210 12.17 1.67 2.06
C ALA A 210 11.35 1.19 0.86
N ASP A 211 10.70 2.10 0.11
CA ASP A 211 9.88 1.73 -1.06
C ASP A 211 10.66 0.88 -2.07
N ALA A 212 11.95 1.17 -2.29
CA ALA A 212 12.81 0.37 -3.18
C ALA A 212 12.97 -1.10 -2.74
N LEU A 213 12.87 -1.38 -1.44
CA LEU A 213 12.85 -2.76 -0.92
C LEU A 213 11.51 -3.42 -1.26
N LEU A 214 10.39 -2.71 -1.06
CA LEU A 214 9.06 -3.22 -1.40
C LEU A 214 8.88 -3.41 -2.92
N ASP A 215 9.40 -2.50 -3.74
CA ASP A 215 9.42 -2.60 -5.20
C ASP A 215 10.16 -3.85 -5.66
N ALA A 216 11.29 -4.15 -5.01
CA ALA A 216 12.08 -5.33 -5.34
C ALA A 216 11.35 -6.63 -5.00
N LEU A 217 10.58 -6.64 -3.90
CA LEU A 217 9.75 -7.79 -3.51
C LEU A 217 8.63 -8.10 -4.51
N GLN A 218 8.11 -7.11 -5.23
CA GLN A 218 7.07 -7.35 -6.24
C GLN A 218 7.51 -8.33 -7.34
N GLY A 219 8.81 -8.43 -7.61
CA GLY A 219 9.37 -9.33 -8.62
C GLY A 219 9.71 -10.74 -8.11
N TRP A 220 9.48 -11.03 -6.83
CA TRP A 220 9.87 -12.30 -6.22
C TRP A 220 8.83 -13.41 -6.49
N PRO A 221 9.26 -14.68 -6.55
CA PRO A 221 8.32 -15.80 -6.68
C PRO A 221 7.42 -15.90 -5.43
N LEU A 222 6.20 -16.40 -5.61
CA LEU A 222 5.20 -16.50 -4.55
C LEU A 222 4.64 -17.93 -4.45
N PRO A 223 4.37 -18.45 -3.24
CA PRO A 223 4.90 -17.97 -1.96
C PRO A 223 6.42 -18.24 -1.87
N LEU A 224 7.14 -17.50 -1.01
CA LEU A 224 8.59 -17.68 -0.81
C LEU A 224 8.98 -17.61 0.67
N GLY A 225 9.76 -18.60 1.13
CA GLY A 225 10.38 -18.56 2.45
C GLY A 225 11.42 -17.44 2.57
N VAL A 226 11.37 -16.66 3.65
CA VAL A 226 12.20 -15.48 3.86
C VAL A 226 12.69 -15.34 5.30
N GLU A 227 13.82 -14.66 5.49
CA GLU A 227 14.25 -14.10 6.76
C GLU A 227 14.01 -12.57 6.74
N LEU A 228 13.28 -12.08 7.74
CA LEU A 228 12.87 -10.69 7.88
C LEU A 228 13.62 -10.04 9.04
N GLU A 229 14.05 -8.79 8.85
CA GLU A 229 14.53 -7.95 9.93
C GLU A 229 13.94 -6.55 9.81
N GLY A 230 13.52 -5.97 10.93
CA GLY A 230 12.85 -4.68 10.92
C GLY A 230 12.35 -4.26 12.29
N ASP A 231 11.37 -3.36 12.30
CA ASP A 231 10.67 -2.88 13.48
C ASP A 231 9.17 -3.21 13.36
N MET A 232 8.59 -3.76 14.42
CA MET A 232 7.14 -3.89 14.59
C MET A 232 6.60 -2.55 15.10
N ILE A 233 5.76 -1.90 14.31
CA ILE A 233 5.28 -0.53 14.55
C ILE A 233 3.98 -0.56 15.35
N THR A 234 3.03 -1.39 14.93
CA THR A 234 1.71 -1.46 15.52
C THR A 234 1.18 -2.89 15.46
N TYR A 235 0.50 -3.29 16.52
CA TYR A 235 -0.18 -4.58 16.63
C TYR A 235 -1.69 -4.33 16.55
N GLY A 236 -2.34 -4.93 15.55
CA GLY A 236 -3.77 -5.13 15.50
C GLY A 236 -4.15 -6.51 16.05
N ASP A 237 -5.37 -6.97 15.75
CA ASP A 237 -5.88 -8.25 16.26
C ASP A 237 -5.02 -9.43 15.81
N ILE A 238 -4.76 -9.51 14.50
CA ILE A 238 -3.96 -10.59 13.88
C ILE A 238 -2.88 -10.05 12.95
N THR A 239 -2.83 -8.72 12.79
CA THR A 239 -1.96 -8.02 11.85
C THR A 239 -0.91 -7.23 12.61
N VAL A 240 0.34 -7.34 12.19
CA VAL A 240 1.45 -6.52 12.67
C VAL A 240 1.91 -5.63 11.54
N GLU A 241 1.85 -4.33 11.73
CA GLU A 241 2.44 -3.37 10.80
C GLU A 241 3.94 -3.30 11.04
N VAL A 242 4.74 -3.43 9.98
CA VAL A 242 6.20 -3.51 10.10
C VAL A 242 6.94 -2.53 9.17
N ALA A 243 8.06 -2.01 9.66
CA ALA A 243 9.08 -1.37 8.85
C ALA A 243 10.23 -2.36 8.63
N LEU A 244 10.40 -2.87 7.42
CA LEU A 244 11.46 -3.80 7.07
C LEU A 244 12.76 -3.05 6.82
N GLY A 245 13.81 -3.46 7.53
CA GLY A 245 15.19 -3.05 7.26
C GLY A 245 15.90 -4.01 6.30
N ARG A 246 15.53 -5.29 6.30
CA ARG A 246 16.12 -6.32 5.44
C ARG A 246 15.13 -7.46 5.19
N VAL A 247 15.11 -7.96 3.95
CA VAL A 247 14.45 -9.23 3.59
C VAL A 247 15.45 -10.09 2.82
N THR A 248 15.62 -11.33 3.25
CA THR A 248 16.53 -12.29 2.60
C THR A 248 15.73 -13.49 2.14
N GLU A 249 15.88 -13.90 0.87
CA GLU A 249 15.30 -15.15 0.39
C GLU A 249 15.92 -16.35 1.11
N VAL A 250 15.10 -17.29 1.56
CA VAL A 250 15.57 -18.57 2.08
C VAL A 250 14.79 -19.71 1.43
N PRO A 251 15.09 -20.05 0.16
CA PRO A 251 14.36 -21.08 -0.57
C PRO A 251 14.33 -22.41 0.18
N GLY A 252 13.15 -23.01 0.28
CA GLY A 252 12.94 -24.30 0.97
C GLY A 252 12.83 -24.21 2.50
N SER A 253 12.76 -23.00 3.08
CA SER A 253 12.51 -22.84 4.52
C SER A 253 11.05 -23.02 4.93
N ASP A 254 10.11 -22.93 3.99
CA ASP A 254 8.69 -23.20 4.23
C ASP A 254 8.45 -24.71 4.21
N ALA A 255 8.27 -25.30 5.39
CA ALA A 255 8.00 -26.72 5.57
C ALA A 255 6.67 -27.16 4.92
N PHE A 256 5.75 -26.21 4.69
CA PHE A 256 4.42 -26.46 4.14
C PHE A 256 4.24 -25.90 2.73
N ALA A 257 5.34 -25.67 2.00
CA ALA A 257 5.30 -25.01 0.70
C ALA A 257 4.39 -25.73 -0.32
N ALA A 258 4.36 -27.07 -0.29
CA ALA A 258 3.54 -27.86 -1.21
C ALA A 258 2.04 -27.71 -0.91
N GLU A 259 1.67 -27.77 0.36
CA GLU A 259 0.31 -27.61 0.86
C GLU A 259 -0.18 -26.19 0.60
N ARG A 260 0.64 -25.19 0.94
CA ARG A 260 0.34 -23.77 0.76
C ARG A 260 0.15 -23.40 -0.71
N ALA A 261 0.98 -23.96 -1.59
CA ALA A 261 0.83 -23.83 -3.04
C ALA A 261 -0.42 -24.54 -3.57
N ALA A 262 -0.72 -25.74 -3.08
CA ALA A 262 -1.93 -26.46 -3.47
C ALA A 262 -3.18 -25.69 -3.08
N LEU A 263 -3.23 -25.10 -1.89
CA LEU A 263 -4.38 -24.36 -1.35
C LEU A 263 -4.77 -23.12 -2.15
N GLN A 264 -3.84 -22.46 -2.85
CA GLN A 264 -4.11 -21.22 -3.59
C GLN A 264 -5.23 -21.40 -4.61
N GLY A 265 -5.99 -20.33 -4.91
CA GLY A 265 -7.07 -20.34 -5.91
C GLY A 265 -8.46 -20.57 -5.32
N THR A 266 -9.42 -20.92 -6.19
CA THR A 266 -10.85 -20.95 -5.86
C THR A 266 -11.38 -22.38 -5.83
N TRP A 267 -12.08 -22.71 -4.76
CA TRP A 267 -12.53 -24.05 -4.43
C TRP A 267 -14.02 -24.09 -4.18
N ARG A 268 -14.72 -25.06 -4.79
CA ARG A 268 -16.16 -25.28 -4.63
C ARG A 268 -16.43 -26.63 -3.98
N SER A 269 -17.30 -26.67 -2.98
CA SER A 269 -17.72 -27.92 -2.35
C SER A 269 -18.46 -28.82 -3.33
N ILE A 270 -18.12 -30.11 -3.35
CA ILE A 270 -18.85 -31.08 -4.19
C ILE A 270 -20.21 -31.47 -3.58
N GLU A 271 -20.38 -31.28 -2.28
CA GLU A 271 -21.61 -31.64 -1.55
C GLU A 271 -22.63 -30.50 -1.53
N ASP A 272 -22.15 -29.26 -1.39
CA ASP A 272 -22.98 -28.04 -1.51
C ASP A 272 -22.31 -27.05 -2.47
N PRO A 273 -22.65 -27.09 -3.78
CA PRO A 273 -22.04 -26.23 -4.80
C PRO A 273 -22.20 -24.72 -4.58
N ARG A 274 -23.05 -24.30 -3.63
CA ARG A 274 -23.18 -22.89 -3.23
C ARG A 274 -22.05 -22.44 -2.31
N SER A 275 -21.36 -23.38 -1.65
CA SER A 275 -20.23 -23.09 -0.76
C SER A 275 -18.94 -23.08 -1.57
N GLU A 276 -18.31 -21.90 -1.59
CA GLU A 276 -17.04 -21.66 -2.26
C GLU A 276 -16.10 -20.96 -1.30
N PHE A 277 -14.79 -21.17 -1.47
CA PHE A 277 -13.79 -20.34 -0.82
C PHE A 277 -12.64 -20.05 -1.78
N ARG A 278 -12.00 -18.90 -1.61
CA ARG A 278 -10.82 -18.50 -2.38
C ARG A 278 -9.65 -18.23 -1.44
N VAL A 279 -8.49 -18.80 -1.77
CA VAL A 279 -7.24 -18.55 -1.05
C VAL A 279 -6.33 -17.68 -1.89
N VAL A 280 -5.84 -16.58 -1.30
CA VAL A 280 -4.84 -15.68 -1.87
C VAL A 280 -3.76 -15.44 -0.83
N GLY A 281 -2.59 -16.03 -1.03
CA GLY A 281 -1.55 -16.06 0.00
C GLY A 281 -2.04 -16.82 1.23
N GLY A 282 -2.13 -16.13 2.37
CA GLY A 282 -2.72 -16.65 3.61
C GLY A 282 -4.17 -16.22 3.85
N ASP A 283 -4.72 -15.29 3.05
CA ASP A 283 -6.09 -14.83 3.22
C ASP A 283 -7.07 -15.81 2.57
N VAL A 284 -8.18 -16.09 3.26
CA VAL A 284 -9.26 -16.96 2.79
C VAL A 284 -10.57 -16.18 2.78
N TYR A 285 -11.20 -16.16 1.62
CA TYR A 285 -12.49 -15.50 1.38
C TYR A 285 -13.56 -16.57 1.20
N ASP A 286 -14.54 -16.63 2.10
CA ASP A 286 -15.68 -17.55 1.98
C ASP A 286 -16.84 -16.89 1.24
N TYR A 287 -17.49 -17.68 0.40
CA TYR A 287 -18.68 -17.31 -0.34
C TYR A 287 -19.78 -18.34 -0.17
N TYR A 288 -21.02 -17.87 -0.09
CA TYR A 288 -22.20 -18.71 -0.10
C TYR A 288 -23.23 -18.16 -1.07
N ASP A 289 -23.59 -18.98 -2.07
CA ASP A 289 -24.50 -18.58 -3.15
C ASP A 289 -24.00 -17.33 -3.92
N GLY A 290 -22.67 -17.18 -3.99
CA GLY A 290 -21.99 -16.04 -4.62
C GLY A 290 -21.84 -14.80 -3.74
N GLU A 291 -22.46 -14.78 -2.56
CA GLU A 291 -22.35 -13.67 -1.61
C GLU A 291 -21.11 -13.86 -0.72
N PHE A 292 -20.38 -12.78 -0.47
CA PHE A 292 -19.26 -12.76 0.46
C PHE A 292 -19.75 -12.96 1.90
N ILE A 293 -19.11 -13.88 2.62
CA ILE A 293 -19.50 -14.24 3.99
C ILE A 293 -18.45 -13.78 5.00
N ALA A 294 -17.18 -14.08 4.75
CA ALA A 294 -16.11 -13.81 5.70
C ALA A 294 -14.74 -13.72 5.01
N GLU A 295 -13.86 -12.93 5.60
CA GLU A 295 -12.42 -12.92 5.34
C GLU A 295 -11.70 -13.46 6.58
N GLN A 296 -10.76 -14.37 6.35
CA GLN A 296 -10.07 -15.09 7.40
C GLN A 296 -8.58 -15.21 7.09
N TRP A 297 -7.77 -15.36 8.12
CA TRP A 297 -6.35 -15.66 8.00
C TRP A 297 -6.08 -17.13 8.25
N MET A 298 -5.35 -17.75 7.33
CA MET A 298 -5.00 -19.17 7.37
C MET A 298 -3.56 -19.38 7.81
N THR A 299 -3.37 -20.30 8.75
CA THR A 299 -2.06 -20.81 9.15
C THR A 299 -2.00 -22.32 8.98
N ILE A 300 -0.80 -22.84 8.67
CA ILE A 300 -0.55 -24.26 8.48
C ILE A 300 0.38 -24.75 9.59
N SER A 301 0.00 -25.85 10.22
CA SER A 301 0.75 -26.46 11.32
C SER A 301 0.84 -27.97 11.12
N GLU A 302 1.68 -28.64 11.92
CA GLU A 302 1.79 -30.10 11.90
C GLU A 302 0.52 -30.80 12.40
N THR A 303 -0.32 -30.09 13.17
CA THR A 303 -1.58 -30.60 13.72
C THR A 303 -2.54 -29.49 14.15
N CYS A 304 -3.83 -29.83 14.22
CA CYS A 304 -4.84 -28.96 14.81
C CYS A 304 -4.77 -28.96 16.35
N PRO A 305 -5.02 -27.81 17.01
CA PRO A 305 -5.23 -27.77 18.45
C PRO A 305 -6.36 -28.74 18.84
N ASP A 306 -6.08 -29.67 19.74
CA ASP A 306 -7.01 -30.69 20.26
C ASP A 306 -7.45 -31.81 19.30
N ALA A 307 -6.78 -31.99 18.15
CA ALA A 307 -7.07 -33.14 17.29
C ALA A 307 -6.70 -34.48 17.98
N PRO A 308 -7.56 -35.51 17.88
CA PRO A 308 -7.29 -36.84 18.44
C PRO A 308 -6.23 -37.63 17.63
N THR A 309 -5.81 -37.11 16.49
CA THR A 309 -4.91 -37.76 15.53
C THR A 309 -3.96 -36.73 14.92
N ASP A 310 -2.74 -37.15 14.61
CA ASP A 310 -1.75 -36.36 13.87
C ASP A 310 -2.20 -36.15 12.42
N GLY A 311 -1.83 -35.00 11.84
CA GLY A 311 -2.09 -34.66 10.43
C GLY A 311 -1.99 -33.15 10.22
N ILE A 312 -1.59 -32.69 9.05
CA ILE A 312 -1.34 -31.26 8.78
C ILE A 312 -2.59 -30.45 9.08
N GLY A 313 -2.49 -29.52 10.04
CA GLY A 313 -3.58 -28.66 10.48
C GLY A 313 -3.66 -27.41 9.62
N ILE A 314 -4.87 -27.09 9.17
CA ILE A 314 -5.21 -25.81 8.54
C ILE A 314 -6.10 -25.06 9.51
N THR A 315 -5.54 -24.04 10.16
CA THR A 315 -6.26 -23.18 11.09
C THR A 315 -6.72 -21.94 10.34
N ARG A 316 -8.00 -21.59 10.48
CA ARG A 316 -8.59 -20.37 9.91
C ARG A 316 -9.11 -19.52 11.06
N MET A 317 -8.62 -18.29 11.13
CA MET A 317 -8.98 -17.31 12.14
C MET A 317 -9.75 -16.17 11.50
N GLU A 318 -10.90 -15.82 12.07
CA GLU A 318 -11.74 -14.74 11.59
C GLU A 318 -11.22 -13.39 12.06
N LEU A 319 -11.19 -12.43 11.13
CA LEU A 319 -10.73 -11.08 11.39
C LEU A 319 -11.76 -10.32 12.27
N GLY A 320 -11.31 -9.83 13.43
CA GLY A 320 -12.09 -8.96 14.31
C GLY A 320 -12.96 -9.65 15.37
N THR A 321 -13.07 -10.99 15.35
CA THR A 321 -13.81 -11.76 16.36
C THR A 321 -12.94 -12.71 17.19
N ASP A 322 -11.68 -12.92 16.79
CA ASP A 322 -10.74 -13.92 17.33
C ASP A 322 -11.28 -15.37 17.29
N ASP A 323 -12.41 -15.61 16.61
CA ASP A 323 -12.95 -16.94 16.42
C ASP A 323 -12.07 -17.72 15.44
N TYR A 324 -11.73 -18.96 15.80
CA TYR A 324 -10.93 -19.82 14.94
C TYR A 324 -11.50 -21.23 14.86
N TRP A 325 -11.20 -21.91 13.76
CA TRP A 325 -11.45 -23.33 13.60
C TRP A 325 -10.29 -23.99 12.85
N CYS A 326 -10.14 -25.29 13.06
CA CYS A 326 -9.08 -26.07 12.42
C CYS A 326 -9.61 -27.35 11.80
N VAL A 327 -9.10 -27.68 10.61
CA VAL A 327 -9.32 -28.95 9.92
C VAL A 327 -7.99 -29.60 9.57
N LEU A 328 -7.97 -30.92 9.51
CA LEU A 328 -6.80 -31.65 9.03
C LEU A 328 -6.85 -31.71 7.50
N LEU A 329 -5.72 -31.46 6.84
CA LEU A 329 -5.58 -31.64 5.40
C LEU A 329 -5.61 -33.14 5.06
N GLY A 330 -6.57 -33.53 4.23
CA GLY A 330 -6.73 -34.88 3.70
C GLY A 330 -5.95 -35.09 2.40
N HIS A 331 -6.52 -35.82 1.44
CA HIS A 331 -5.91 -35.91 0.12
C HIS A 331 -6.05 -34.60 -0.63
N PHE A 332 -5.00 -34.20 -1.33
CA PHE A 332 -5.01 -33.02 -2.17
C PHE A 332 -4.26 -33.27 -3.48
N GLY A 333 -4.62 -32.49 -4.48
CA GLY A 333 -4.02 -32.51 -5.80
C GLY A 333 -4.27 -31.18 -6.52
N PRO A 334 -3.95 -31.10 -7.82
CA PRO A 334 -4.13 -29.87 -8.58
C PRO A 334 -5.60 -29.44 -8.65
N ASP A 335 -6.55 -30.36 -8.74
CA ASP A 335 -7.96 -30.05 -9.00
C ASP A 335 -8.91 -30.41 -7.85
N PHE A 336 -8.40 -30.99 -6.77
CA PHE A 336 -9.20 -31.43 -5.63
C PHE A 336 -8.47 -31.23 -4.30
N ILE A 337 -9.23 -30.99 -3.23
CA ILE A 337 -8.72 -30.94 -1.87
C ILE A 337 -9.76 -31.50 -0.89
N GLU A 338 -9.27 -32.24 0.09
CA GLU A 338 -10.06 -32.77 1.19
C GLU A 338 -9.65 -32.14 2.51
N PHE A 339 -10.65 -31.82 3.34
CA PHE A 339 -10.46 -31.44 4.73
C PHE A 339 -11.17 -32.44 5.64
N ILE A 340 -10.54 -32.82 6.73
CA ILE A 340 -11.08 -33.75 7.71
C ILE A 340 -11.40 -32.99 8.98
N ASN A 341 -12.64 -33.07 9.44
CA ASN A 341 -13.01 -32.51 10.73
C ASN A 341 -12.38 -33.35 11.86
N PRO A 342 -11.49 -32.81 12.71
CA PRO A 342 -10.77 -33.60 13.71
C PRO A 342 -11.69 -34.22 14.77
N GLY A 343 -12.81 -33.57 15.12
CA GLY A 343 -13.74 -34.07 16.14
C GLY A 343 -14.77 -35.08 15.61
N ARG A 344 -15.14 -35.00 14.32
CA ARG A 344 -16.20 -35.82 13.71
C ARG A 344 -15.69 -36.87 12.73
N GLY A 345 -14.48 -36.69 12.19
CA GLY A 345 -13.86 -37.56 11.18
C GLY A 345 -14.55 -37.51 9.81
N ASN A 346 -15.52 -36.62 9.59
CA ASN A 346 -16.13 -36.46 8.27
C ASN A 346 -15.18 -35.69 7.34
N ILE A 347 -15.21 -36.08 6.06
CA ILE A 347 -14.39 -35.50 5.01
C ILE A 347 -15.24 -34.48 4.25
N LEU A 348 -14.70 -33.29 4.06
CA LEU A 348 -15.23 -32.24 3.20
C LEU A 348 -14.38 -32.21 1.93
N THR A 349 -15.00 -32.36 0.76
CA THR A 349 -14.27 -32.42 -0.51
C THR A 349 -14.61 -31.23 -1.38
N TYR A 350 -13.58 -30.61 -1.95
CA TYR A 350 -13.70 -29.45 -2.80
C TYR A 350 -13.00 -29.68 -4.14
N GLN A 351 -13.53 -29.07 -5.19
CA GLN A 351 -12.98 -29.06 -6.53
C GLN A 351 -12.53 -27.65 -6.90
N ARG A 352 -11.38 -27.53 -7.56
CA ARG A 352 -10.90 -26.26 -8.10
C ARG A 352 -11.79 -25.78 -9.25
N ILE A 353 -12.04 -24.48 -9.34
CA ILE A 353 -12.91 -23.89 -10.37
C ILE A 353 -12.26 -22.75 -11.18
N ASP A 354 -10.98 -22.45 -10.96
CA ASP A 354 -10.24 -21.38 -11.64
C ASP A 354 -8.99 -21.85 -12.40
#